data_AF-A0A134B4Z8-F1
#
_entry.id   AF-A0A134B4Z8-F1
#
_cell.length_a   1.000
_cell.length_b   1.000
_cell.length_c   1.000
_cell.angle_alpha   90.00
_cell.angle_beta   90.00
_cell.angle_gamma   90.00
#
_symmetry.space_group_name_H-M   'P 1'
#
loop_
_entity.id
_entity.type
_entity.pdbx_description
1 polymer ?
#
loop_
_entity_poly.entity_id
_entity_poly.type
_entity_poly.pdbx_seq_one_letter_code
_entity_poly.pdbx_strand_id
1 'polypeptide(L)'
;FASGQLKEGEMYDVDFDHQFIETEKYDAKPTYKKFLGYRPGVAVIGDLIVGIENSDGNTNVRFHQKDTLKRFFERFEQNGLIINRFRADCGSCSEEIVEEI
;
A
#
# COMPACT_ATOMS: atom_id res chain seq x y z
N PHE A 1 -19.84 -10.36 3.15
CA PHE A 1 -20.52 -9.05 3.06
C PHE A 1 -19.54 -8.06 2.49
N ALA A 2 -19.82 -7.48 1.33
CA ALA A 2 -19.12 -6.30 0.83
C ALA A 2 -19.86 -5.06 1.37
N SER A 3 -19.14 -4.02 1.78
CA SER A 3 -19.77 -2.79 2.30
C SER A 3 -20.54 -2.00 1.23
N GLY A 4 -20.35 -2.33 -0.05
CA GLY A 4 -20.97 -1.65 -1.19
C GLY A 4 -20.44 -0.23 -1.42
N GLN A 5 -19.37 0.16 -0.73
CA GLN A 5 -18.77 1.48 -0.83
C GLN A 5 -17.96 1.65 -2.13
N LEU A 6 -17.42 0.55 -2.66
CA LEU A 6 -16.78 0.49 -3.98
C LEU A 6 -17.64 -0.35 -4.91
N LYS A 7 -17.77 0.09 -6.16
CA LYS A 7 -18.61 -0.52 -7.18
C LYS A 7 -17.74 -1.02 -8.33
N GLU A 8 -18.12 -2.17 -8.86
CA GLU A 8 -17.49 -2.75 -10.04
C GLU A 8 -17.68 -1.84 -11.27
N GLY A 9 -16.63 -1.71 -12.08
CA GLY A 9 -16.63 -0.91 -13.31
C GLY A 9 -16.52 0.61 -13.11
N GLU A 10 -16.51 1.09 -11.87
CA GLU A 10 -16.20 2.48 -11.55
C GLU A 10 -14.69 2.72 -11.53
N MET A 11 -14.32 3.96 -11.83
CA MET A 11 -12.94 4.42 -11.86
C MET A 11 -12.57 5.10 -10.55
N TYR A 12 -11.44 4.70 -9.95
CA TYR A 12 -10.99 5.19 -8.66
C TYR A 12 -9.58 5.76 -8.72
N ASP A 13 -9.35 6.81 -7.93
CA ASP A 13 -8.02 7.32 -7.63
C ASP A 13 -7.53 6.65 -6.34
N VAL A 14 -6.34 6.04 -6.41
CA VAL A 14 -5.72 5.31 -5.30
C VAL A 14 -4.51 6.06 -4.79
N ASP A 15 -4.45 6.25 -3.47
CA ASP A 15 -3.31 6.77 -2.73
C ASP A 15 -2.60 5.65 -1.99
N PHE A 16 -1.28 5.58 -2.11
CA PHE A 16 -0.45 4.62 -1.38
C PHE A 16 0.62 5.32 -0.56
N ASP A 17 0.64 5.01 0.75
CA ASP A 17 1.61 5.55 1.69
C ASP A 17 2.11 4.48 2.66
N HIS A 18 3.35 4.65 3.12
CA HIS A 18 3.88 3.91 4.25
C HIS A 18 3.48 4.57 5.58
N GLN A 19 2.59 3.93 6.32
CA GLN A 19 2.14 4.45 7.62
C GLN A 19 2.97 3.83 8.75
N PHE A 20 3.40 4.66 9.69
CA PHE A 20 4.17 4.17 10.84
C PHE A 20 3.25 3.85 12.01
N ILE A 21 3.45 2.66 12.59
CA ILE A 21 2.69 2.21 13.76
C ILE A 21 3.70 1.86 14.85
N GLU A 22 3.72 2.65 15.91
CA GLU A 22 4.56 2.39 17.09
C GLU A 22 4.06 1.14 17.84
N THR A 23 4.99 0.26 18.21
CA THR A 23 4.68 -0.96 18.96
C THR A 23 5.91 -1.55 19.63
N GLU A 24 5.70 -2.25 20.75
CA GLU A 24 6.76 -2.91 21.53
C GLU A 24 6.75 -4.45 21.36
N LYS A 25 6.17 -4.95 20.26
CA LYS A 25 6.22 -6.39 19.95
C LYS A 25 7.66 -6.86 19.76
N TYR A 26 7.90 -8.13 20.06
CA TYR A 26 9.23 -8.74 20.01
C TYR A 26 9.94 -8.58 18.65
N ASP A 27 9.19 -8.62 17.55
CA ASP A 27 9.67 -8.50 16.17
C ASP A 27 9.68 -7.06 15.64
N ALA A 28 9.25 -6.08 16.43
CA ALA A 28 9.26 -4.67 16.04
C ALA A 28 10.70 -4.18 15.86
N LYS A 29 10.95 -3.44 14.79
CA LYS A 29 12.29 -2.93 14.45
C LYS A 29 12.37 -1.41 14.71
N PRO A 30 13.54 -0.86 15.05
CA PRO A 30 13.72 0.59 15.19
C PRO A 30 13.46 1.30 13.87
N THR A 31 12.60 2.31 13.88
CA THR A 31 12.26 3.13 12.70
C THR A 31 13.16 4.37 12.63
N TYR A 32 13.21 5.04 11.47
CA TYR A 32 13.95 6.31 11.35
C TYR A 32 13.35 7.43 12.24
N LYS A 33 12.08 7.30 12.62
CA LYS A 33 11.37 8.22 13.53
C LYS A 33 11.72 7.99 15.01
N LYS A 34 12.72 7.15 15.30
CA LYS A 34 13.28 6.88 16.64
C LYS A 34 12.33 6.17 17.62
N PHE A 35 11.43 5.35 17.11
CA PHE A 35 10.62 4.41 17.91
C PHE A 35 10.63 3.00 17.30
N LEU A 36 10.32 1.98 18.10
CA LEU A 36 10.08 0.61 17.64
C LEU A 36 8.70 0.53 16.99
N GLY A 37 8.62 -0.06 15.81
CA GLY A 37 7.34 -0.14 15.14
C GLY A 37 7.35 -0.90 13.83
N TYR A 38 6.18 -0.87 13.19
CA TYR A 38 5.99 -1.37 11.84
C TYR A 38 5.75 -0.22 10.87
N ARG A 39 5.91 -0.56 9.59
CA ARG A 39 5.71 0.37 8.50
C ARG A 39 4.96 -0.31 7.34
N PRO A 40 3.69 -0.71 7.56
CA PRO A 40 2.88 -1.27 6.49
C PRO A 40 2.71 -0.29 5.33
N GLY A 41 2.60 -0.85 4.13
CA GLY A 41 2.06 -0.14 2.98
C GLY A 41 0.54 -0.10 3.10
N VAL A 42 -0.04 1.09 2.97
CA VAL A 42 -1.48 1.32 3.09
C VAL A 42 -1.98 1.94 1.80
N ALA A 43 -2.98 1.31 1.19
CA ALA A 43 -3.69 1.81 0.01
C ALA A 43 -5.05 2.38 0.42
N VAL A 44 -5.39 3.56 -0.10
CA VAL A 44 -6.58 4.33 0.25
C VAL A 44 -7.30 4.80 -1.02
N ILE A 45 -8.62 4.75 -1.02
CA ILE A 45 -9.49 5.37 -2.03
C ILE A 45 -10.41 6.36 -1.32
N GLY A 46 -10.22 7.66 -1.55
CA GLY A 46 -10.90 8.70 -0.79
C GLY A 46 -10.57 8.58 0.71
N ASP A 47 -11.57 8.29 1.54
CA ASP A 47 -11.41 8.09 2.99
C ASP A 47 -11.36 6.59 3.38
N LEU A 48 -11.36 5.69 2.41
CA LEU A 48 -11.46 4.25 2.64
C LEU A 48 -10.09 3.60 2.58
N ILE A 49 -9.70 2.91 3.65
CA ILE A 49 -8.57 1.99 3.58
C ILE A 49 -9.01 0.76 2.79
N VAL A 50 -8.41 0.56 1.62
CA VAL A 50 -8.75 -0.51 0.68
C VAL A 50 -7.71 -1.63 0.67
N GLY A 51 -6.58 -1.41 1.33
CA GLY A 51 -5.52 -2.41 1.41
C GLY A 51 -4.46 -2.09 2.45
N ILE A 52 -3.98 -3.12 3.13
CA ILE A 52 -2.84 -3.04 4.05
C ILE A 52 -1.94 -4.25 3.76
N GLU A 53 -0.66 -4.00 3.52
CA GLU A 53 0.35 -5.02 3.31
C GLU A 53 1.52 -4.79 4.25
N ASN A 54 1.98 -5.87 4.89
CA ASN A 54 3.12 -5.80 5.80
C ASN A 54 4.44 -5.75 5.02
N SER A 55 5.43 -5.02 5.54
CA SER A 55 6.74 -4.82 4.91
C SER A 55 7.84 -5.76 5.45
N ASP A 56 7.46 -6.92 5.99
CA ASP A 56 8.37 -7.86 6.67
C ASP A 56 9.29 -7.18 7.71
N GLY A 57 8.68 -6.31 8.53
CA GLY A 57 9.38 -5.44 9.48
C GLY A 57 10.00 -4.19 8.83
N ASN A 58 10.96 -3.53 9.50
CA ASN A 58 11.66 -2.34 8.98
C ASN A 58 12.70 -2.66 7.89
N THR A 59 12.34 -3.51 6.93
CA THR A 59 13.16 -3.74 5.73
C THR A 59 13.14 -2.48 4.84
N ASN A 60 14.15 -2.30 3.99
CA ASN A 60 14.31 -1.09 3.17
C ASN A 60 13.02 -0.77 2.39
N VAL A 61 12.63 0.51 2.31
CA VAL A 61 11.42 1.01 1.60
C VAL A 61 11.30 0.47 0.18
N ARG A 62 12.43 0.32 -0.51
CA ARG A 62 12.47 -0.16 -1.89
C ARG A 62 12.38 -1.68 -2.00
N PHE A 63 12.55 -2.40 -0.89
CA PHE A 63 12.58 -3.86 -0.87
C PHE A 63 11.16 -4.42 -1.00
N HIS A 64 10.89 -5.21 -2.04
CA HIS A 64 9.58 -5.80 -2.37
C HIS A 64 8.41 -4.79 -2.51
N GLN A 65 8.72 -3.52 -2.72
CA GLN A 65 7.70 -2.51 -2.96
C GLN A 65 6.91 -2.80 -4.23
N LYS A 66 7.63 -3.16 -5.30
CA LYS A 66 7.04 -3.59 -6.56
C LYS A 66 6.05 -4.74 -6.36
N ASP A 67 6.47 -5.77 -5.62
CA ASP A 67 5.61 -6.93 -5.35
C ASP A 67 4.39 -6.54 -4.51
N THR A 68 4.55 -5.62 -3.57
CA THR A 68 3.45 -5.11 -2.73
C THR A 68 2.42 -4.36 -3.57
N LEU A 69 2.86 -3.47 -4.44
CA LEU A 69 1.98 -2.74 -5.35
C LEU A 69 1.30 -3.69 -6.33
N LYS A 70 2.04 -4.64 -6.91
CA LYS A 70 1.49 -5.67 -7.79
C LYS A 70 0.35 -6.44 -7.12
N ARG A 71 0.53 -6.88 -5.87
CA ARG A 71 -0.54 -7.54 -5.09
C ARG A 71 -1.74 -6.64 -4.85
N PHE A 72 -1.56 -5.32 -4.69
CA PHE A 72 -2.69 -4.39 -4.60
C PHE A 72 -3.45 -4.28 -5.93
N PHE A 73 -2.74 -4.05 -7.04
CA PHE A 73 -3.37 -3.95 -8.35
C PHE A 73 -4.09 -5.23 -8.77
N GLU A 74 -3.47 -6.39 -8.59
CA GLU A 74 -4.10 -7.69 -8.83
C GLU A 74 -5.38 -7.86 -7.99
N ARG A 75 -5.38 -7.42 -6.72
CA ARG A 75 -6.59 -7.44 -5.89
C ARG A 75 -7.65 -6.46 -6.36
N PHE A 76 -7.28 -5.26 -6.81
CA PHE A 76 -8.23 -4.30 -7.36
C PHE A 76 -8.91 -4.85 -8.61
N GLU A 77 -8.13 -5.43 -9.53
CA GLU A 77 -8.63 -6.08 -10.74
C GLU A 77 -9.55 -7.26 -10.42
N GLN A 78 -9.16 -8.14 -9.49
CA GLN A 78 -9.99 -9.27 -9.04
C GLN A 78 -11.32 -8.83 -8.41
N ASN A 79 -11.39 -7.62 -7.87
CA ASN A 79 -12.62 -7.04 -7.31
C ASN A 79 -13.36 -6.13 -8.32
N GLY A 80 -12.94 -6.12 -9.59
CA GLY A 80 -13.58 -5.37 -10.66
C GLY A 80 -13.43 -3.84 -10.53
N LEU A 81 -12.41 -3.39 -9.80
CA LEU A 81 -12.10 -1.97 -9.62
C LEU A 81 -11.16 -1.51 -10.72
N ILE A 82 -11.49 -0.38 -11.36
CA ILE A 82 -10.64 0.23 -12.39
C ILE A 82 -9.87 1.37 -11.73
N ILE A 83 -8.54 1.32 -11.78
CA ILE A 83 -7.70 2.39 -11.24
C ILE A 83 -7.47 3.44 -12.33
N ASN A 84 -7.93 4.66 -12.08
CA ASN A 84 -7.78 5.79 -12.99
C ASN A 84 -6.47 6.55 -12.75
N ARG A 85 -6.12 6.77 -11.47
CA ARG A 85 -4.85 7.39 -11.07
C ARG A 85 -4.30 6.68 -9.85
N PHE A 86 -2.99 6.54 -9.83
CA PHE A 86 -2.26 6.02 -8.68
C PHE A 86 -1.25 7.06 -8.21
N ARG A 87 -1.27 7.40 -6.92
CA ARG A 87 -0.33 8.32 -6.30
C ARG A 87 0.42 7.61 -5.18
N ALA A 88 1.73 7.79 -5.14
CA ALA A 88 2.59 7.28 -4.08
C ALA A 88 3.73 8.26 -3.80
N ASP A 89 4.31 8.19 -2.60
CA ASP A 89 5.44 9.03 -2.21
C ASP A 89 6.72 8.73 -3.01
N CYS A 90 7.65 9.69 -3.12
CA CYS A 90 8.84 9.62 -4.00
C CYS A 90 9.79 8.45 -3.67
N GLY A 91 9.71 7.86 -2.48
CA GLY A 91 10.42 6.61 -2.16
C GLY A 91 9.88 5.36 -2.87
N SER A 92 8.68 5.49 -3.45
CA SER A 92 7.80 4.44 -3.97
C SER A 92 7.60 4.45 -5.48
N CYS A 93 8.10 5.48 -6.15
CA CYS A 93 8.02 5.64 -7.59
C CYS A 93 9.31 5.11 -8.23
N SER A 94 9.32 3.84 -8.62
CA SER A 94 10.37 3.24 -9.45
C SER A 94 9.83 3.13 -10.89
N GLU A 95 10.64 3.43 -11.90
CA GLU A 95 10.24 3.30 -13.32
C GLU A 95 9.64 1.91 -13.63
N GLU A 96 10.20 0.85 -13.03
CA GLU A 96 9.70 -0.53 -13.16
C GLU A 96 8.25 -0.74 -12.69
N ILE A 97 7.72 0.13 -11.83
CA ILE A 97 6.32 0.07 -11.38
C ILE A 97 5.42 0.73 -12.43
N VAL A 98 5.87 1.82 -13.06
CA VAL A 98 5.12 2.54 -14.09
C VAL A 98 5.11 1.76 -15.42
N GLU A 99 6.12 0.95 -15.70
CA GLU A 99 6.17 0.12 -16.92
C GLU A 99 5.33 -1.18 -16.83
N GLU A 100 4.97 -1.64 -15.64
CA GLU A 100 4.27 -2.93 -15.43
C GLU A 100 2.77 -2.78 -15.11
N ILE A 101 2.30 -1.57 -14.81
CA ILE A 101 0.89 -1.23 -14.55
C ILE A 101 0.31 -0.54 -15.79
#